data_AF-A0A7W1I270-F1
#
_entry.id   AF-A0A7W1I270-F1
#
_cell.length_a   1.000
_cell.length_b   1.000
_cell.length_c   1.000
_cell.angle_alpha   90.00
_cell.angle_beta   90.00
_cell.angle_gamma   90.00
#
_symmetry.space_group_name_H-M   'P 1'
#
loop_
_entity.id
_entity.type
_entity.pdbx_description
1 polymer ?
#
loop_
_entity_poly.entity_id
_entity_poly.type
_entity_poly.pdbx_seq_one_letter_code
_entity_poly.pdbx_strand_id
1 'polypeptide(L)'
;MPLRMRFVLLLVAILVTAAPGCGRLVPELPSANQLSNQATIRRDTYGIPHILAETEEAAAFAFGYAQAEDHAAEIGRRYLSARGEEARHFGQSGLSNDVTMAQFDNLAESTAALARITPLYRRIITAYAAGVNQYARGHRAELPPWMPEISAADVLASTRAGAANSLGGAALVRRLREKYEGQPRGEEEPSWIDEAPGSNAFALSGSRTTTGKPILLGNPTCSGPHSTGKRTSACRAQSTSTGPPSSASRCCVPVSTIASALSPPTTRPTSTTSSR
;
A
#
# COMPACT_ATOMS: atom_id res chain seq x y z
N MET A 1 -56.72 -33.34 -5.30
CA MET A 1 -56.05 -33.18 -4.00
C MET A 1 -56.97 -32.41 -3.05
N PRO A 2 -57.21 -32.91 -1.83
CA PRO A 2 -58.07 -32.21 -0.87
C PRO A 2 -57.46 -30.86 -0.50
N LEU A 3 -58.32 -29.85 -0.30
CA LEU A 3 -57.96 -28.43 -0.11
C LEU A 3 -56.90 -28.20 1.00
N ARG A 4 -56.84 -29.09 2.00
CA ARG A 4 -55.83 -29.10 3.07
C ARG A 4 -54.41 -29.36 2.57
N MET A 5 -54.23 -30.16 1.52
CA MET A 5 -52.90 -30.50 0.98
C MET A 5 -52.30 -29.38 0.13
N ARG A 6 -53.14 -28.52 -0.45
CA ARG A 6 -52.72 -27.31 -1.18
C ARG A 6 -52.23 -26.21 -0.24
N PHE A 7 -52.86 -26.05 0.93
CA PHE A 7 -52.43 -25.08 1.95
C PHE A 7 -51.09 -25.45 2.58
N VAL A 8 -50.86 -26.74 2.85
CA VAL A 8 -49.58 -27.21 3.41
C VAL A 8 -48.43 -27.05 2.41
N LEU A 9 -48.66 -27.35 1.12
CA LEU A 9 -47.65 -27.17 0.07
C LEU A 9 -47.34 -25.68 -0.20
N LEU A 10 -48.34 -24.80 -0.14
CA LEU A 10 -48.14 -23.34 -0.24
C LEU A 10 -47.35 -22.78 0.96
N LEU A 11 -47.62 -23.24 2.17
CA LEU A 11 -46.87 -22.81 3.37
C LEU A 11 -45.41 -23.28 3.35
N VAL A 12 -45.13 -24.49 2.86
CA VAL A 12 -43.76 -25.00 2.71
C VAL A 12 -43.02 -24.26 1.58
N ALA A 13 -43.69 -23.90 0.47
CA ALA A 13 -43.09 -23.11 -0.60
C ALA A 13 -42.77 -21.65 -0.17
N ILE A 14 -43.60 -21.07 0.71
CA ILE A 14 -43.36 -19.74 1.28
C ILE A 14 -42.23 -19.78 2.33
N LEU A 15 -42.10 -20.87 3.11
CA LEU A 15 -40.98 -21.01 4.05
C LEU A 15 -39.62 -21.24 3.38
N VAL A 16 -39.58 -21.90 2.21
CA VAL A 16 -38.33 -22.18 1.47
C VAL A 16 -37.83 -20.95 0.68
N THR A 17 -38.69 -19.97 0.39
CA THR A 17 -38.30 -18.72 -0.30
C THR A 17 -37.90 -17.58 0.65
N ALA A 18 -38.07 -17.77 1.96
CA ALA A 18 -37.70 -16.80 2.99
C ALA A 18 -36.45 -17.20 3.78
N ALA A 19 -35.46 -17.80 3.13
CA ALA A 19 -34.09 -17.67 3.60
C ALA A 19 -33.64 -16.26 3.19
N PRO A 20 -33.62 -15.24 4.07
CA PRO A 20 -32.86 -14.05 3.76
C PRO A 20 -31.46 -14.56 3.45
N GLY A 21 -31.04 -14.38 2.20
CA GLY A 21 -29.68 -14.61 1.81
C GLY A 21 -28.85 -13.87 2.83
N CYS A 22 -28.18 -14.61 3.71
CA CYS A 22 -27.25 -14.08 4.68
C CYS A 22 -26.00 -13.72 3.89
N GLY A 23 -26.16 -12.83 2.91
CA GLY A 23 -25.09 -12.01 2.42
C GLY A 23 -24.68 -11.22 3.64
N ARG A 24 -23.61 -11.67 4.29
CA ARG A 24 -22.91 -10.86 5.28
C ARG A 24 -22.73 -9.50 4.63
N LEU A 25 -23.50 -8.51 5.08
CA LEU A 25 -23.24 -7.12 4.80
C LEU A 25 -21.78 -6.94 5.21
N VAL A 26 -20.89 -6.81 4.24
CA VAL A 26 -19.52 -6.42 4.52
C VAL A 26 -19.68 -5.07 5.22
N PRO A 27 -19.27 -4.93 6.49
CA PRO A 27 -19.47 -3.67 7.20
C PRO A 27 -18.88 -2.56 6.33
N GLU A 28 -19.72 -1.59 6.01
CA GLU A 28 -19.32 -0.43 5.24
C GLU A 28 -18.22 0.30 6.01
N LEU A 29 -17.23 0.82 5.29
CA LEU A 29 -16.13 1.52 5.93
C LEU A 29 -16.68 2.71 6.73
N PRO A 30 -16.25 2.93 7.99
CA PRO A 30 -16.65 4.12 8.74
C PRO A 30 -16.29 5.41 7.97
N SER A 31 -17.05 6.48 8.21
CA SER A 31 -16.78 7.77 7.57
C SER A 31 -15.40 8.32 7.95
N ALA A 32 -14.84 9.20 7.10
CA ALA A 32 -13.54 9.82 7.36
C ALA A 32 -13.46 10.50 8.75
N ASN A 33 -14.54 11.17 9.19
CA ASN A 33 -14.59 11.78 10.52
C ASN A 33 -14.55 10.74 11.65
N GLN A 34 -15.25 9.60 11.49
CA GLN A 34 -15.21 8.51 12.46
C GLN A 34 -13.81 7.88 12.54
N LEU A 35 -13.19 7.61 11.40
CA LEU A 35 -11.81 7.07 11.34
C LEU A 35 -10.81 8.04 11.96
N SER A 36 -10.94 9.35 11.68
CA SER A 36 -10.09 10.38 12.27
C SER A 36 -10.23 10.45 13.80
N ASN A 37 -11.42 10.27 14.34
CA ASN A 37 -11.65 10.30 15.79
C ASN A 37 -11.10 9.05 16.52
N GLN A 38 -10.83 7.97 15.79
CA GLN A 38 -10.29 6.71 16.32
C GLN A 38 -8.76 6.63 16.21
N ALA A 39 -8.09 7.70 15.77
CA ALA A 39 -6.65 7.73 15.59
C ALA A 39 -6.04 9.05 16.09
N THR A 40 -4.83 8.96 16.65
CA THR A 40 -4.02 10.10 17.07
C THR A 40 -2.66 10.03 16.39
N ILE A 41 -2.28 11.12 15.72
CA ILE A 41 -0.95 11.29 15.12
C ILE A 41 -0.12 12.18 16.04
N ARG A 42 1.03 11.68 16.51
CA ARG A 42 2.02 12.46 17.27
C ARG A 42 3.32 12.49 16.50
N ARG A 43 3.85 13.67 16.20
CA ARG A 43 5.16 13.79 15.56
C ARG A 43 6.26 13.99 16.60
N ASP A 44 7.41 13.37 16.40
CA ASP A 44 8.60 13.61 17.21
C ASP A 44 9.41 14.82 16.71
N THR A 45 10.58 15.05 17.30
CA THR A 45 11.48 16.18 16.96
C THR A 45 11.99 16.16 15.52
N TYR A 46 11.93 15.01 14.85
CA TYR A 46 12.33 14.86 13.44
C TYR A 46 11.11 14.87 12.50
N GLY A 47 9.93 15.15 13.03
CA GLY A 47 8.69 15.13 12.28
C GLY A 47 8.16 13.72 12.01
N ILE A 48 8.73 12.65 12.58
CA ILE A 48 8.28 11.28 12.26
C ILE A 48 6.90 11.04 12.91
N PRO A 49 5.87 10.62 12.15
CA PRO A 49 4.54 10.36 12.70
C PRO A 49 4.50 9.02 13.47
N HIS A 50 4.02 9.10 14.71
CA HIS A 50 3.66 8.01 15.60
C HIS A 50 2.13 7.94 15.68
N ILE A 51 1.55 6.86 15.17
CA ILE A 51 0.11 6.67 15.00
C ILE A 51 -0.37 5.65 16.03
N LEU A 52 -1.27 6.12 16.91
CA LEU A 52 -2.05 5.27 17.81
C LEU A 52 -3.49 5.24 17.30
N ALA A 53 -4.06 4.05 17.10
CA ALA A 53 -5.43 3.92 16.58
C ALA A 53 -6.17 2.73 17.20
N GLU A 54 -7.50 2.83 17.25
CA GLU A 54 -8.39 1.80 17.81
C GLU A 54 -8.61 0.62 16.85
N THR A 55 -8.51 0.86 15.53
CA THR A 55 -8.75 -0.12 14.46
C THR A 55 -7.67 -0.03 13.38
N GLU A 56 -7.47 -1.10 12.61
CA GLU A 56 -6.55 -1.12 11.47
C GLU A 56 -6.96 -0.12 10.37
N GLU A 57 -8.27 0.08 10.16
CA GLU A 57 -8.79 1.08 9.23
C GLU A 57 -8.45 2.51 9.70
N ALA A 58 -8.63 2.81 10.99
CA ALA A 58 -8.26 4.12 11.54
C ALA A 58 -6.75 4.36 11.48
N ALA A 59 -5.94 3.32 11.74
CA ALA A 59 -4.48 3.37 11.58
C ALA A 59 -4.10 3.67 10.12
N ALA A 60 -4.71 3.00 9.15
CA ALA A 60 -4.45 3.20 7.73
C ALA A 60 -4.89 4.59 7.26
N PHE A 61 -6.03 5.08 7.73
CA PHE A 61 -6.51 6.45 7.47
C PHE A 61 -5.51 7.50 7.99
N ALA A 62 -5.12 7.40 9.26
CA ALA A 62 -4.14 8.31 9.85
C ALA A 62 -2.79 8.24 9.15
N PHE A 63 -2.39 7.05 8.69
CA PHE A 63 -1.15 6.88 7.94
C PHE A 63 -1.20 7.52 6.55
N GLY A 64 -2.32 7.38 5.83
CA GLY A 64 -2.55 8.08 4.57
C GLY A 64 -2.53 9.60 4.75
N TYR A 65 -3.21 10.10 5.80
CA TYR A 65 -3.22 11.52 6.14
C TYR A 65 -1.81 12.06 6.44
N ALA A 66 -1.04 11.38 7.31
CA ALA A 66 0.32 11.79 7.68
C ALA A 66 1.27 11.78 6.47
N GLN A 67 1.18 10.76 5.61
CA GLN A 67 1.97 10.73 4.37
C GLN A 67 1.61 11.87 3.42
N ALA A 68 0.32 12.22 3.32
CA ALA A 68 -0.14 13.32 2.50
C ALA A 68 0.35 14.67 3.04
N GLU A 69 0.34 14.85 4.36
CA GLU A 69 0.91 16.02 5.03
C GLU A 69 2.37 16.27 4.65
N ASP A 70 3.17 15.20 4.53
CA ASP A 70 4.58 15.32 4.19
C ASP A 70 4.85 15.37 2.67
N HIS A 71 4.04 14.66 1.87
CA HIS A 71 4.40 14.32 0.48
C HIS A 71 3.22 14.29 -0.51
N ALA A 72 2.11 15.01 -0.28
CA ALA A 72 0.90 14.93 -1.10
C ALA A 72 1.13 15.01 -2.62
N ALA A 73 1.95 15.95 -3.10
CA ALA A 73 2.21 16.08 -4.54
C ALA A 73 2.95 14.85 -5.12
N GLU A 74 3.95 14.31 -4.40
CA GLU A 74 4.65 13.10 -4.83
C GLU A 74 3.70 11.90 -4.85
N ILE A 75 2.81 11.81 -3.86
CA ILE A 75 1.75 10.79 -3.79
C ILE A 75 0.79 10.89 -4.97
N GLY A 76 0.28 12.09 -5.25
CA GLY A 76 -0.62 12.32 -6.37
C GLY A 76 0.00 11.93 -7.71
N ARG A 77 1.24 12.36 -7.97
CA ARG A 77 1.95 12.02 -9.19
C ARG A 77 2.16 10.51 -9.31
N ARG A 78 2.50 9.82 -8.22
CA ARG A 78 2.69 8.37 -8.25
C ARG A 78 1.40 7.62 -8.59
N TYR A 79 0.24 8.09 -8.12
CA TYR A 79 -1.04 7.50 -8.50
C TYR A 79 -1.42 7.80 -9.95
N LEU A 80 -1.18 9.02 -10.46
CA LEU A 80 -1.33 9.32 -11.89
C LEU A 80 -0.44 8.42 -12.77
N SER A 81 0.81 8.18 -12.34
CA SER A 81 1.72 7.23 -12.98
C SER A 81 1.16 5.82 -12.99
N ALA A 82 0.60 5.34 -11.87
CA ALA A 82 0.00 4.01 -11.80
C ALA A 82 -1.27 3.87 -12.66
N ARG A 83 -2.01 4.95 -12.90
CA ARG A 83 -3.15 5.01 -13.81
C ARG A 83 -2.73 5.00 -15.29
N GLY A 84 -1.50 5.38 -15.59
CA GLY A 84 -1.06 5.67 -16.95
C GLY A 84 -1.61 6.99 -17.46
N GLU A 85 -1.59 8.03 -16.61
CA GLU A 85 -2.07 9.37 -16.93
C GLU A 85 -0.99 10.45 -16.81
N GLU A 86 0.30 10.09 -16.72
CA GLU A 86 1.36 11.09 -16.57
C GLU A 86 1.46 12.01 -17.79
N ALA A 87 1.28 11.50 -19.01
CA ALA A 87 1.40 12.31 -20.22
C ALA A 87 0.34 13.41 -20.30
N ARG A 88 -0.86 13.15 -19.75
CA ARG A 88 -1.95 14.13 -19.67
C ARG A 88 -1.56 15.35 -18.83
N HIS A 89 -0.79 15.14 -17.76
CA HIS A 89 -0.48 16.18 -16.77
C HIS A 89 0.94 16.75 -16.89
N PHE A 90 1.89 15.96 -17.39
CA PHE A 90 3.32 16.28 -17.43
C PHE A 90 3.92 16.18 -18.85
N GLY A 91 3.08 16.03 -19.88
CA GLY A 91 3.45 16.03 -21.28
C GLY A 91 4.29 14.81 -21.69
N GLN A 92 5.10 14.98 -22.74
CA GLN A 92 5.78 13.88 -23.43
C GLN A 92 6.60 12.96 -22.51
N SER A 93 7.14 13.50 -21.41
CA SER A 93 7.92 12.74 -20.43
C SER A 93 7.16 11.57 -19.77
N GLY A 94 5.83 11.64 -19.69
CA GLY A 94 4.97 10.60 -19.12
C GLY A 94 4.55 9.51 -20.12
N LEU A 95 4.71 9.74 -21.43
CA LEU A 95 4.12 8.89 -22.47
C LEU A 95 4.61 7.43 -22.38
N SER A 96 5.91 7.23 -22.13
CA SER A 96 6.47 5.88 -22.02
C SER A 96 5.86 5.10 -20.87
N ASN A 97 5.62 5.74 -19.72
CA ASN A 97 4.98 5.10 -18.57
C ASN A 97 3.52 4.77 -18.89
N ASP A 98 2.78 5.70 -19.50
CA ASP A 98 1.37 5.52 -19.83
C ASP A 98 1.15 4.36 -20.82
N VAL A 99 2.01 4.25 -21.84
CA VAL A 99 2.02 3.10 -22.76
C VAL A 99 2.26 1.79 -22.00
N THR A 100 3.22 1.75 -21.08
CA THR A 100 3.46 0.56 -20.25
C THR A 100 2.26 0.21 -19.39
N MET A 101 1.66 1.18 -18.68
CA MET A 101 0.47 0.91 -17.86
C MET A 101 -0.72 0.41 -18.69
N ALA A 102 -0.89 0.94 -19.91
CA ALA A 102 -1.91 0.50 -20.85
C ALA A 102 -1.66 -0.93 -21.36
N GLN A 103 -0.42 -1.32 -21.65
CA GLN A 103 -0.07 -2.69 -22.07
C GLN A 103 -0.46 -3.75 -21.03
N PHE A 104 -0.41 -3.40 -19.75
CA PHE A 104 -0.78 -4.30 -18.65
C PHE A 104 -2.20 -4.07 -18.12
N ASP A 105 -2.96 -3.18 -18.75
CA ASP A 105 -4.27 -2.70 -18.31
C ASP A 105 -4.33 -2.44 -16.79
N ASN A 106 -3.30 -1.74 -16.29
CA ASN A 106 -2.92 -1.80 -14.87
C ASN A 106 -4.06 -1.35 -13.94
N LEU A 107 -4.76 -0.26 -14.29
CA LEU A 107 -5.85 0.28 -13.48
C LEU A 107 -7.11 -0.58 -13.54
N ALA A 108 -7.50 -1.07 -14.73
CA ALA A 108 -8.70 -1.89 -14.85
C ALA A 108 -8.53 -3.23 -14.14
N GLU A 109 -7.36 -3.88 -14.30
CA GLU A 109 -7.02 -5.10 -13.58
C GLU A 109 -6.97 -4.89 -12.05
N SER A 110 -6.47 -3.74 -11.60
CA SER A 110 -6.47 -3.38 -10.17
C SER A 110 -7.89 -3.17 -9.65
N THR A 111 -8.75 -2.53 -10.43
CA THR A 111 -10.16 -2.32 -10.10
C THR A 111 -10.89 -3.66 -9.98
N ALA A 112 -10.72 -4.56 -10.95
CA ALA A 112 -11.27 -5.91 -10.91
C ALA A 112 -10.70 -6.74 -9.76
N ALA A 113 -9.41 -6.57 -9.44
CA ALA A 113 -8.75 -7.26 -8.34
C ALA A 113 -9.28 -6.87 -6.96
N LEU A 114 -9.90 -5.69 -6.80
CA LEU A 114 -10.56 -5.34 -5.54
C LEU A 114 -11.57 -6.42 -5.12
N ALA A 115 -12.32 -6.99 -6.06
CA ALA A 115 -13.28 -8.07 -5.81
C ALA A 115 -12.64 -9.34 -5.21
N ARG A 116 -11.35 -9.57 -5.47
CA ARG A 116 -10.62 -10.80 -5.15
C ARG A 116 -9.75 -10.71 -3.90
N ILE A 117 -9.43 -9.51 -3.43
CA ILE A 117 -8.66 -9.32 -2.18
C ILE A 117 -9.54 -9.54 -0.96
N THR A 118 -8.90 -9.81 0.19
CA THR A 118 -9.61 -10.03 1.44
C THR A 118 -10.43 -8.78 1.84
N PRO A 119 -11.59 -8.94 2.50
CA PRO A 119 -12.40 -7.80 2.93
C PRO A 119 -11.63 -6.82 3.81
N LEU A 120 -10.79 -7.31 4.74
CA LEU A 120 -9.96 -6.48 5.60
C LEU A 120 -8.96 -5.65 4.78
N TYR A 121 -8.23 -6.26 3.85
CA TYR A 121 -7.25 -5.53 3.05
C TYR A 121 -7.92 -4.47 2.17
N ARG A 122 -9.10 -4.78 1.60
CA ARG A 122 -9.89 -3.78 0.86
C ARG A 122 -10.23 -2.59 1.75
N ARG A 123 -10.70 -2.81 2.98
CA ARG A 123 -11.03 -1.71 3.91
C ARG A 123 -9.78 -0.89 4.29
N ILE A 124 -8.64 -1.54 4.54
CA ILE A 124 -7.36 -0.86 4.82
C ILE A 124 -6.95 0.08 3.68
N ILE A 125 -6.93 -0.39 2.43
CA ILE A 125 -6.50 0.45 1.30
C ILE A 125 -7.53 1.54 0.97
N THR A 126 -8.82 1.29 1.18
CA THR A 126 -9.87 2.32 1.08
C THR A 126 -9.70 3.39 2.16
N ALA A 127 -9.44 2.99 3.41
CA ALA A 127 -9.22 3.92 4.52
C ALA A 127 -7.96 4.76 4.32
N TYR A 128 -6.87 4.16 3.85
CA TYR A 128 -5.66 4.87 3.48
C TYR A 128 -5.93 5.95 2.42
N ALA A 129 -6.61 5.58 1.32
CA ALA A 129 -6.98 6.52 0.26
C ALA A 129 -7.87 7.66 0.80
N ALA A 130 -8.83 7.33 1.67
CA ALA A 130 -9.68 8.32 2.33
C ALA A 130 -8.87 9.31 3.20
N GLY A 131 -7.82 8.85 3.89
CA GLY A 131 -6.92 9.70 4.66
C GLY A 131 -6.13 10.68 3.80
N VAL A 132 -5.57 10.21 2.68
CA VAL A 132 -4.88 11.08 1.71
C VAL A 132 -5.84 12.12 1.13
N ASN A 133 -7.04 11.69 0.72
CA ASN A 133 -8.04 12.60 0.17
C ASN A 133 -8.54 13.61 1.20
N GLN A 134 -8.64 13.22 2.48
CA GLN A 134 -9.03 14.14 3.55
C GLN A 134 -8.03 15.29 3.67
N TYR A 135 -6.73 14.99 3.71
CA TYR A 135 -5.69 16.01 3.70
C TYR A 135 -5.78 16.88 2.44
N ALA A 136 -5.91 16.25 1.26
CA ALA A 136 -5.92 16.95 -0.02
C ALA A 136 -7.11 17.90 -0.19
N ARG A 137 -8.29 17.54 0.33
CA ARG A 137 -9.47 18.42 0.35
C ARG A 137 -9.26 19.63 1.27
N GLY A 138 -8.66 19.41 2.44
CA GLY A 138 -8.37 20.48 3.40
C GLY A 138 -7.33 21.49 2.89
N HIS A 139 -6.37 21.04 2.08
CA HIS A 139 -5.24 21.85 1.61
C HIS A 139 -5.28 22.08 0.09
N ARG A 140 -6.47 22.04 -0.51
CA ARG A 140 -6.64 22.07 -1.98
C ARG A 140 -5.97 23.28 -2.63
N ALA A 141 -5.98 24.44 -1.96
CA ALA A 141 -5.39 25.68 -2.45
C ALA A 141 -3.85 25.66 -2.49
N GLU A 142 -3.21 24.82 -1.66
CA GLU A 142 -1.75 24.70 -1.55
C GLU A 142 -1.20 23.59 -2.47
N LEU A 143 -2.07 22.70 -2.95
CA LEU A 143 -1.70 21.53 -3.74
C LEU A 143 -1.78 21.80 -5.25
N PRO A 144 -0.91 21.16 -6.07
CA PRO A 144 -0.94 21.32 -7.52
C PRO A 144 -2.29 20.97 -8.14
N PRO A 145 -2.82 21.73 -9.11
CA PRO A 145 -4.17 21.54 -9.65
C PRO A 145 -4.46 20.12 -10.17
N TRP A 146 -3.42 19.39 -10.60
CA TRP A 146 -3.52 18.00 -11.08
C TRP A 146 -3.61 16.96 -9.98
N MET A 147 -3.46 17.31 -8.69
CA MET A 147 -3.53 16.35 -7.58
C MET A 147 -4.88 15.62 -7.61
N PRO A 148 -4.89 14.29 -7.84
CA PRO A 148 -6.12 13.54 -8.06
C PRO A 148 -6.82 13.21 -6.74
N GLU A 149 -8.11 12.89 -6.83
CA GLU A 149 -8.75 12.07 -5.80
C GLU A 149 -8.30 10.62 -5.96
N ILE A 150 -7.93 9.97 -4.87
CA ILE A 150 -7.33 8.63 -4.85
C ILE A 150 -8.37 7.59 -4.40
N SER A 151 -8.44 6.48 -5.11
CA SER A 151 -9.31 5.35 -4.81
C SER A 151 -8.51 4.15 -4.27
N ALA A 152 -9.22 3.16 -3.73
CA ALA A 152 -8.63 1.86 -3.38
C ALA A 152 -7.97 1.17 -4.58
N ALA A 153 -8.53 1.33 -5.79
CA ALA A 153 -7.97 0.78 -7.01
C ALA A 153 -6.62 1.41 -7.33
N ASP A 154 -6.44 2.71 -7.08
CA ASP A 154 -5.17 3.41 -7.29
C ASP A 154 -4.08 2.90 -6.36
N VAL A 155 -4.42 2.64 -5.08
CA VAL A 155 -3.49 2.05 -4.11
C VAL A 155 -2.99 0.68 -4.59
N LEU A 156 -3.90 -0.15 -5.12
CA LEU A 156 -3.54 -1.45 -5.66
C LEU A 156 -2.77 -1.34 -6.99
N ALA A 157 -3.15 -0.41 -7.87
CA ALA A 157 -2.48 -0.12 -9.13
C ALA A 157 -1.04 0.35 -8.92
N SER A 158 -0.80 1.20 -7.92
CA SER A 158 0.54 1.67 -7.55
C SER A 158 1.46 0.54 -7.06
N THR A 159 0.87 -0.46 -6.40
CA THR A 159 1.61 -1.67 -5.98
C THR A 159 1.96 -2.54 -7.20
N ARG A 160 1.03 -2.70 -8.15
CA ARG A 160 1.24 -3.47 -9.38
C ARG A 160 2.15 -2.78 -10.39
N ALA A 161 2.16 -1.45 -10.42
CA ALA A 161 2.95 -0.64 -11.34
C ALA A 161 4.45 -0.96 -11.27
N GLY A 162 4.98 -1.34 -10.10
CA GLY A 162 6.38 -1.78 -9.97
C GLY A 162 6.70 -3.03 -10.79
N ALA A 163 5.79 -4.02 -10.79
CA ALA A 163 5.94 -5.22 -11.60
C ALA A 163 5.73 -4.92 -13.09
N ALA A 164 4.73 -4.12 -13.42
CA ALA A 164 4.48 -3.68 -14.79
C ALA A 164 5.67 -2.90 -15.37
N ASN A 165 6.29 -2.01 -14.60
CA ASN A 165 7.50 -1.28 -15.01
C ASN A 165 8.74 -2.17 -15.12
N SER A 166 8.82 -3.22 -14.29
CA SER A 166 9.92 -4.20 -14.36
C SER A 166 9.79 -5.13 -15.58
N LEU A 167 8.56 -5.49 -15.95
CA LEU A 167 8.26 -6.38 -17.08
C LEU A 167 8.13 -5.61 -18.40
N GLY A 168 7.57 -4.41 -18.42
CA GLY A 168 7.55 -3.51 -19.57
C GLY A 168 8.87 -2.78 -19.79
N GLY A 169 9.85 -2.98 -18.89
CA GLY A 169 11.15 -2.36 -18.97
C GLY A 169 11.92 -2.76 -20.23
N ALA A 170 12.69 -1.81 -20.77
CA ALA A 170 13.51 -1.98 -21.98
C ALA A 170 14.38 -3.25 -21.96
N ALA A 171 14.77 -3.76 -20.78
CA ALA A 171 15.50 -5.01 -20.64
C ALA A 171 14.71 -6.26 -21.03
N LEU A 172 13.43 -6.39 -20.65
CA LEU A 172 12.61 -7.54 -21.07
C LEU A 172 12.26 -7.43 -22.55
N VAL A 173 11.87 -6.24 -23.01
CA VAL A 173 11.61 -5.97 -24.45
C VAL A 173 12.84 -6.31 -25.28
N ARG A 174 14.04 -5.91 -24.84
CA ARG A 174 15.31 -6.27 -25.48
C ARG A 174 15.53 -7.79 -25.51
N ARG A 175 15.36 -8.47 -24.37
CA ARG A 175 15.51 -9.95 -24.30
C ARG A 175 14.52 -10.69 -25.20
N LEU A 176 13.29 -10.18 -25.32
CA LEU A 176 12.29 -10.75 -26.22
C LEU A 176 12.68 -10.50 -27.68
N ARG A 177 13.14 -9.30 -28.05
CA ARG A 177 13.65 -9.02 -29.40
C ARG A 177 14.89 -9.85 -29.75
N GLU A 178 15.85 -9.96 -28.84
CA GLU A 178 17.02 -10.82 -29.03
C GLU A 178 16.61 -12.29 -29.24
N LYS A 179 15.61 -12.76 -28.48
CA LYS A 179 15.13 -14.16 -28.55
C LYS A 179 14.28 -14.45 -29.78
N TYR A 180 13.43 -13.51 -30.21
CA TYR A 180 12.41 -13.74 -31.24
C TYR A 180 12.66 -13.02 -32.57
N GLU A 181 13.47 -11.95 -32.59
CA GLU A 181 13.76 -11.13 -33.77
C GLU A 181 15.23 -11.24 -34.24
N GLY A 182 16.13 -11.79 -33.41
CA GLY A 182 17.50 -12.18 -33.81
C GLY A 182 18.45 -11.03 -34.20
N GLN A 183 18.15 -9.77 -33.89
CA GLN A 183 19.01 -8.63 -34.21
C GLN A 183 19.99 -8.28 -33.07
N PRO A 184 21.32 -8.30 -33.30
CA PRO A 184 22.28 -7.60 -32.44
C PRO A 184 22.42 -6.13 -32.87
N ARG A 185 22.29 -5.25 -31.87
CA ARG A 185 22.50 -3.78 -31.77
C ARG A 185 22.93 -2.96 -32.99
N GLY A 186 22.24 -1.81 -33.16
CA GLY A 186 22.87 -0.52 -33.42
C GLY A 186 23.24 0.17 -32.09
N GLU A 187 24.39 0.83 -32.06
CA GLU A 187 25.06 1.40 -30.89
C GLU A 187 24.33 2.63 -30.34
N GLU A 188 23.80 2.52 -29.12
CA GLU A 188 23.81 3.56 -28.08
C GLU A 188 23.48 2.83 -26.77
N GLU A 189 24.48 2.66 -25.90
CA GLU A 189 24.29 2.19 -24.51
C GLU A 189 23.54 3.29 -23.74
N PRO A 190 22.28 3.11 -23.29
CA PRO A 190 21.66 4.06 -22.40
C PRO A 190 22.39 3.97 -21.04
N SER A 191 22.99 5.08 -20.59
CA SER A 191 23.82 5.18 -19.36
C SER A 191 23.14 4.77 -18.05
N TRP A 192 21.88 4.34 -18.09
CA TRP A 192 21.05 4.01 -16.94
C TRP A 192 21.12 2.53 -16.53
N ILE A 193 21.83 1.68 -17.31
CA ILE A 193 21.99 0.25 -16.98
C ILE A 193 22.92 0.06 -15.76
N ASP A 194 23.77 1.04 -15.43
CA ASP A 194 24.67 1.01 -14.26
C ASP A 194 24.05 1.56 -12.96
N GLU A 195 22.83 2.11 -12.99
CA GLU A 195 22.17 2.68 -11.79
C GLU A 195 21.10 1.76 -11.19
N ALA A 196 21.27 0.44 -11.27
CA ALA A 196 20.37 -0.47 -10.57
C ALA A 196 20.44 -0.21 -9.05
N PRO A 197 19.31 0.04 -8.36
CA PRO A 197 19.32 0.35 -6.93
C PRO A 197 19.93 -0.80 -6.15
N GLY A 198 21.01 -0.51 -5.41
CA GLY A 198 21.67 -1.46 -4.53
C GLY A 198 20.89 -1.68 -3.23
N SER A 199 21.13 -2.78 -2.54
CA SER A 199 20.60 -2.99 -1.19
C SER A 199 21.55 -3.84 -0.38
N ASN A 200 21.79 -3.42 0.86
CA ASN A 200 22.51 -4.20 1.85
C ASN A 200 21.53 -4.67 2.93
N ALA A 201 21.67 -5.92 3.37
CA ALA A 201 20.93 -6.45 4.51
C ALA A 201 21.80 -7.41 5.31
N PHE A 202 21.78 -7.28 6.64
CA PHE A 202 22.44 -8.22 7.55
C PHE A 202 21.46 -8.71 8.60
N ALA A 203 21.54 -10.01 8.92
CA ALA A 203 20.85 -10.62 10.04
C ALA A 203 21.87 -11.40 10.88
N LEU A 204 22.08 -10.95 12.12
CA LEU A 204 22.97 -11.60 13.08
C LEU A 204 22.13 -12.29 14.14
N SER A 205 22.34 -13.59 14.34
CA SER A 205 21.71 -14.34 15.42
C SER A 205 22.23 -13.88 16.77
N GLY A 206 21.43 -14.06 17.84
CA GLY A 206 21.84 -13.70 19.20
C GLY A 206 23.15 -14.33 19.64
N SER A 207 23.42 -15.57 19.21
CA SER A 207 24.70 -16.28 19.45
C SER A 207 25.94 -15.60 18.86
N ARG A 208 25.76 -14.66 17.92
CA ARG A 208 26.83 -13.86 17.30
C ARG A 208 26.90 -12.43 17.84
N THR A 209 26.22 -12.14 18.95
CA THR A 209 26.15 -10.82 19.57
C THR A 209 26.51 -10.88 21.05
N THR A 210 27.09 -9.82 21.59
CA THR A 210 27.45 -9.74 23.02
C THR A 210 26.23 -9.63 23.94
N THR A 211 25.09 -9.17 23.43
CA THR A 211 23.84 -9.03 24.19
C THR A 211 22.98 -10.28 24.16
N GLY A 212 23.32 -11.27 23.34
CA GLY A 212 22.49 -12.46 23.10
C GLY A 212 21.21 -12.19 22.28
N LYS A 213 20.98 -10.96 21.81
CA LYS A 213 19.78 -10.57 21.04
C LYS A 213 20.09 -10.48 19.54
N PRO A 214 19.17 -10.87 18.65
CA PRO A 214 19.39 -10.74 17.21
C PRO A 214 19.51 -9.26 16.77
N ILE A 215 20.32 -9.01 15.74
CA ILE A 215 20.46 -7.69 15.11
C ILE A 215 20.06 -7.81 13.64
N LEU A 216 19.19 -6.89 13.19
CA LEU A 216 18.76 -6.76 11.80
C LEU A 216 19.17 -5.39 11.28
N LEU A 217 19.84 -5.36 10.14
CA LEU A 217 20.18 -4.15 9.41
C LEU A 217 19.59 -4.23 8.01
N GLY A 218 18.78 -3.23 7.64
CA GLY A 218 18.36 -2.98 6.27
C GLY A 218 18.91 -1.63 5.82
N ASN A 219 19.67 -1.62 4.74
CA ASN A 219 20.26 -0.41 4.16
C ASN A 219 20.05 -0.42 2.64
N PRO A 220 18.83 -0.05 2.18
CA PRO A 220 18.56 0.10 0.77
C PRO A 220 19.29 1.32 0.22
N THR A 221 20.05 1.14 -0.86
CA THR A 221 20.64 2.23 -1.62
C THR A 221 19.68 2.64 -2.73
N CYS A 222 18.90 3.68 -2.46
CA CYS A 222 18.01 4.27 -3.45
C CYS A 222 18.79 5.30 -4.29
N SER A 223 19.50 4.87 -5.34
CA SER A 223 20.15 5.78 -6.30
C SER A 223 19.18 6.24 -7.38
N GLY A 224 19.05 7.56 -7.52
CA GLY A 224 18.72 8.28 -8.74
C GLY A 224 19.44 9.63 -8.68
N PRO A 225 19.99 10.17 -9.78
CA PRO A 225 20.76 11.41 -9.72
C PRO A 225 19.92 12.55 -9.14
N HIS A 226 20.56 13.41 -8.32
CA HIS A 226 19.95 14.57 -7.67
C HIS A 226 19.20 15.52 -8.64
N SER A 227 19.38 15.35 -9.96
CA SER A 227 18.89 16.20 -11.04
C SER A 227 17.70 15.67 -11.85
N THR A 228 17.26 14.40 -11.73
CA THR A 228 16.29 13.81 -12.68
C THR A 228 14.86 13.64 -12.17
N GLY A 229 14.53 14.15 -10.98
CA GLY A 229 13.14 14.23 -10.51
C GLY A 229 12.46 12.88 -10.18
N LYS A 230 13.15 11.74 -10.34
CA LYS A 230 12.70 10.42 -9.86
C LYS A 230 13.26 10.15 -8.46
N ARG A 231 12.72 10.84 -7.45
CA ARG A 231 13.01 10.51 -6.05
C ARG A 231 12.19 9.28 -5.64
N THR A 232 12.85 8.23 -5.19
CA THR A 232 12.22 7.18 -4.38
C THR A 232 12.28 7.64 -2.91
N SER A 233 11.29 8.43 -2.49
CA SER A 233 11.16 8.88 -1.11
C SER A 233 10.72 7.71 -0.20
N ALA A 234 11.44 7.54 0.91
CA ALA A 234 11.08 6.61 1.98
C ALA A 234 10.38 7.39 3.09
N CYS A 235 9.15 7.00 3.41
CA CYS A 235 8.34 7.54 4.48
C CYS A 235 8.52 6.66 5.72
N ARG A 236 9.04 7.23 6.82
CA ARG A 236 9.13 6.51 8.10
C ARG A 236 7.87 6.76 8.91
N ALA A 237 7.26 5.70 9.43
CA ALA A 237 6.13 5.82 10.33
C ALA A 237 6.07 4.65 11.32
N GLN A 238 5.58 4.97 12.50
CA GLN A 238 5.39 4.05 13.60
C GLN A 238 3.88 3.93 13.81
N SER A 239 3.31 2.75 13.57
CA SER A 239 1.89 2.49 13.78
C SER A 239 1.75 1.38 14.82
N THR A 240 0.94 1.63 15.84
CA THR A 240 0.59 0.62 16.85
C THR A 240 -0.91 0.35 16.80
N SER A 241 -1.29 -0.69 16.06
CA SER A 241 -2.56 -1.41 16.18
C SER A 241 -2.21 -2.89 16.33
N THR A 242 -2.22 -3.42 17.56
CA THR A 242 -1.92 -4.83 17.94
C THR A 242 -0.64 -5.48 17.34
N GLY A 243 0.22 -4.76 16.62
CA GLY A 243 1.41 -5.22 15.90
C GLY A 243 2.69 -4.41 16.16
N PRO A 244 3.82 -4.72 15.49
CA PRO A 244 5.14 -4.23 15.87
C PRO A 244 5.30 -2.72 15.67
N PRO A 245 6.02 -2.04 16.57
CA PRO A 245 5.86 -0.60 16.76
C PRO A 245 6.62 0.28 15.75
N SER A 246 7.74 -0.11 15.14
CA SER A 246 8.56 0.81 14.32
C SER A 246 8.90 0.29 12.93
N SER A 247 8.74 1.13 11.89
CA SER A 247 8.91 0.69 10.50
C SER A 247 9.12 1.83 9.49
N ALA A 248 9.58 1.50 8.28
CA ALA A 248 9.70 2.40 7.14
C ALA A 248 8.97 1.80 5.93
N SER A 249 8.36 2.67 5.13
CA SER A 249 7.64 2.33 3.90
C SER A 249 8.14 3.20 2.75
N ARG A 250 7.98 2.76 1.50
CA ARG A 250 8.03 3.74 0.40
C ARG A 250 6.82 4.65 0.54
N CYS A 251 6.99 5.95 0.30
CA CYS A 251 5.84 6.86 0.24
C CYS A 251 4.81 6.32 -0.78
N CYS A 252 3.51 6.39 -0.48
CA CYS A 252 2.39 5.82 -1.25
C CYS A 252 2.12 4.31 -1.09
N VAL A 253 2.79 3.62 -0.15
CA VAL A 253 2.49 2.22 0.18
C VAL A 253 1.75 2.18 1.53
N PRO A 254 0.56 1.52 1.61
CA PRO A 254 -0.31 1.56 2.78
C PRO A 254 0.20 0.70 3.96
N VAL A 255 1.26 -0.08 3.74
CA VAL A 255 1.87 -0.98 4.73
C VAL A 255 3.38 -0.81 4.69
N SER A 256 4.01 -0.83 5.86
CA SER A 256 5.47 -0.71 5.95
C SER A 256 6.20 -1.87 5.31
N THR A 257 7.23 -1.53 4.55
CA THR A 257 8.02 -2.50 3.76
C THR A 257 9.29 -2.96 4.48
N ILE A 258 9.73 -2.21 5.50
CA ILE A 258 10.85 -2.54 6.40
C ILE A 258 10.35 -2.32 7.83
N ALA A 259 10.31 -3.36 8.66
CA ALA A 259 9.87 -3.25 10.06
C ALA A 259 10.94 -3.79 11.01
N SER A 260 11.18 -3.08 12.11
CA SER A 260 11.97 -3.59 13.23
C SER A 260 11.03 -4.07 14.31
N ALA A 261 11.05 -5.38 14.59
CA ALA A 261 10.35 -5.94 15.74
C ALA A 261 11.15 -5.59 17.01
N LEU A 262 10.62 -4.71 17.85
CA LEU A 262 11.04 -4.64 19.24
C LEU A 262 10.49 -5.87 19.96
N SER A 263 11.34 -6.54 20.75
CA SER A 263 11.05 -7.81 21.42
C SER A 263 9.71 -7.77 22.20
N PRO A 264 8.99 -8.90 22.33
CA PRO A 264 7.78 -8.96 23.14
C PRO A 264 8.09 -8.61 24.61
N PRO A 265 7.12 -8.05 25.37
CA PRO A 265 7.31 -7.74 26.77
C PRO A 265 7.69 -9.03 27.52
N THR A 266 8.86 -9.04 28.14
CA THR A 266 9.26 -10.08 29.08
C THR A 266 8.29 -10.06 30.25
N THR A 267 7.39 -11.04 30.32
CA THR A 267 6.68 -11.36 31.55
C THR A 267 7.73 -11.82 32.57
N ARG A 268 8.01 -10.97 33.55
CA ARG A 268 8.85 -11.32 34.69
C ARG A 268 8.12 -12.43 35.46
N PRO A 269 8.71 -13.62 35.68
CA PRO A 269 8.07 -14.62 36.51
C PRO A 269 8.02 -14.09 37.95
N THR A 270 6.81 -14.00 38.50
CA THR A 270 6.59 -13.78 39.93
C THR A 270 7.10 -15.02 40.67
N SER A 271 8.26 -14.90 41.30
CA SER A 271 8.71 -15.85 42.31
C SER A 271 7.85 -15.66 43.56
N THR A 272 6.82 -16.47 43.72
CA THR A 272 6.16 -16.68 45.01
C THR A 272 7.06 -17.60 45.84
N THR A 273 7.86 -17.02 46.72
CA THR A 273 8.54 -17.74 47.79
C THR A 273 7.47 -18.16 48.80
N SER A 274 7.14 -19.45 48.80
CA SER A 274 6.33 -20.07 49.85
C SER A 274 7.20 -20.29 51.07
N SER A 275 6.98 -19.52 52.14
CA SER A 275 7.47 -19.84 53.48
C SER A 275 6.40 -20.64 54.23
N ARG A 276 6.65 -21.94 54.41
CA ARG A 276 6.29 -22.73 55.60
C ARG A 276 7.33 -23.82 55.78
#